data_AF-A0A7W2GJN2-F1
#
_entry.id   AF-A0A7W2GJN2-F1
#
_cell.length_a   1.000
_cell.length_b   1.000
_cell.length_c   1.000
_cell.angle_alpha   90.00
_cell.angle_beta   90.00
_cell.angle_gamma   90.00
#
_symmetry.space_group_name_H-M   'P 1'
#
loop_
_entity.id
_entity.type
_entity.pdbx_description
1 polymer ?
#
loop_
_entity_poly.entity_id
_entity_poly.type
_entity_poly.pdbx_seq_one_letter_code
_entity_poly.pdbx_strand_id
1 'polypeptide(L)' 'MKRGKFRTRLGWLAVTGAGLFTAWLPLGILNYVPFVFEIPGETMLRSHAGLAVGALMVAAWGFWEK' A
#
# COMPACT_ATOMS: atom_id res chain seq x y z
N MET A 1 10.13 27.24 3.79
CA MET A 1 10.05 25.76 3.88
C MET A 1 9.45 25.19 2.59
N LYS A 2 10.19 24.33 1.88
CA LYS A 2 9.86 23.81 0.53
C LYS A 2 8.67 22.84 0.58
N ARG A 3 7.43 23.34 0.41
CA ARG A 3 6.19 22.52 0.37
C ARG A 3 6.24 21.34 -0.61
N GLY A 4 6.99 21.46 -1.72
CA GLY A 4 7.19 20.36 -2.67
C GLY A 4 7.92 19.16 -2.08
N LYS A 5 8.98 19.37 -1.29
CA LYS A 5 9.82 18.27 -0.77
C LYS A 5 9.09 17.36 0.23
N PHE A 6 8.10 17.86 0.95
CA PHE A 6 7.37 17.07 1.95
C PHE A 6 6.38 16.10 1.29
N ARG A 7 5.66 16.55 0.26
CA ARG A 7 4.74 15.71 -0.52
C ARG A 7 5.47 14.59 -1.26
N THR A 8 6.60 14.90 -1.89
CA THR A 8 7.43 13.89 -2.58
C THR A 8 7.97 12.82 -1.62
N ARG A 9 8.36 13.19 -0.40
CA ARG A 9 8.79 12.23 0.63
C ARG A 9 7.65 11.33 1.09
N LEU A 10 6.45 11.91 1.26
CA LEU A 10 5.25 11.16 1.61
C LEU A 10 4.85 10.18 0.48
N GLY A 11 4.94 10.64 -0.77
CA GLY A 11 4.73 9.80 -1.95
C GLY A 11 5.71 8.64 -2.01
N TRP A 12 7.00 8.89 -1.80
CA TRP A 12 8.02 7.83 -1.75
C TRP A 12 7.77 6.80 -0.65
N LEU A 13 7.39 7.24 0.55
CA LEU A 13 6.99 6.38 1.67
C LEU A 13 5.75 5.51 1.32
N ALA A 14 4.78 6.10 0.64
CA ALA A 14 3.58 5.40 0.22
C ALA A 14 3.87 4.38 -0.91
N VAL A 15 4.79 4.69 -1.83
CA VAL A 15 5.23 3.76 -2.89
C VAL A 15 5.99 2.58 -2.30
N THR A 16 6.91 2.81 -1.36
CA THR A 16 7.60 1.68 -0.70
C THR A 16 6.63 0.83 0.11
N GLY A 17 5.65 1.43 0.80
CA GLY A 17 4.57 0.71 1.45
C GLY A 17 3.75 -0.14 0.47
N ALA A 18 3.30 0.45 -0.63
CA ALA A 18 2.55 -0.24 -1.68
C ALA A 18 3.34 -1.39 -2.33
N GLY A 19 4.64 -1.19 -2.57
CA GLY A 19 5.53 -2.23 -3.08
C GLY A 19 5.66 -3.40 -2.12
N LEU A 20 5.80 -3.11 -0.81
CA LEU A 20 5.83 -4.12 0.23
C LEU A 20 4.53 -4.93 0.28
N PHE A 21 3.36 -4.27 0.26
CA PHE A 21 2.07 -4.96 0.23
C PHE A 21 1.87 -5.79 -1.04
N THR A 22 2.33 -5.28 -2.19
CA THR A 22 2.25 -6.01 -3.48
C THR A 22 3.15 -7.24 -3.48
N ALA A 23 4.36 -7.14 -2.94
CA ALA A 23 5.27 -8.28 -2.78
C ALA A 23 4.74 -9.30 -1.75
N TRP A 24 3.98 -8.82 -0.75
CA TRP A 24 3.38 -9.67 0.28
C TRP A 24 2.15 -10.46 -0.20
N LEU A 25 1.43 -9.97 -1.21
CA LEU A 25 0.27 -10.66 -1.80
C LEU A 25 0.58 -12.11 -2.27
N PRO A 26 1.60 -12.35 -3.13
CA PRO A 26 1.93 -13.71 -3.55
C PRO A 26 2.44 -14.60 -2.40
N LEU A 27 3.12 -14.02 -1.40
CA LEU A 27 3.60 -14.75 -0.22
C LEU A 27 2.44 -15.25 0.66
N GLY A 28 1.41 -14.44 0.85
CA GLY A 28 0.24 -14.87 1.60
C GLY A 28 -0.73 -15.73 0.77
N ILE A 29 -0.76 -15.62 -0.57
CA ILE A 29 -1.41 -16.63 -1.44
C ILE A 29 -0.75 -18.00 -1.23
N LEU A 30 0.57 -18.05 -1.09
CA LEU A 30 1.32 -19.27 -0.80
C LEU A 30 1.17 -19.77 0.66
N ASN A 31 0.35 -19.12 1.50
CA ASN A 31 0.22 -19.40 2.94
C ASN A 31 1.54 -19.36 3.73
N TYR A 32 2.59 -18.74 3.19
CA TYR A 32 3.91 -18.69 3.84
C TYR A 32 3.94 -17.71 5.01
N VAL A 33 3.03 -16.73 5.01
CA VAL A 33 2.89 -15.73 6.06
C VAL A 33 1.40 -15.49 6.35
N PRO A 34 0.94 -15.62 7.61
CA PRO A 34 -0.42 -15.28 7.96
C PRO A 34 -0.66 -13.80 7.71
N PHE A 35 -1.68 -13.51 6.91
CA PHE A 35 -2.12 -12.16 6.62
C PHE A 35 -2.64 -11.50 7.90
N VAL A 36 -2.12 -10.31 8.22
CA VAL A 36 -2.33 -9.64 9.53
C VAL A 36 -3.74 -9.02 9.65
N PHE A 37 -4.47 -8.88 8.54
CA PHE A 37 -5.81 -8.31 8.50
C PHE A 37 -6.86 -9.32 8.02
N GLU A 38 -7.73 -9.76 8.93
CA GLU A 38 -8.99 -10.44 8.63
C GLU A 38 -10.13 -9.42 8.67
N ILE A 39 -10.78 -9.19 7.52
CA ILE A 39 -12.08 -8.51 7.49
C ILE A 39 -13.15 -9.62 7.50
N PRO A 40 -14.02 -9.69 8.51
CA PRO A 40 -15.04 -10.72 8.57
C PRO A 40 -15.98 -10.61 7.36
N GLY A 41 -16.11 -11.71 6.60
CA GLY A 41 -16.96 -11.80 5.40
C GLY A 41 -16.26 -11.52 4.06
N GLU A 42 -14.96 -11.22 4.05
CA GLU A 42 -14.18 -11.00 2.83
C GLU A 42 -12.95 -11.92 2.77
N THR A 43 -12.50 -12.26 1.56
CA THR A 43 -11.26 -13.03 1.42
C THR A 43 -10.09 -12.15 1.87
N MET A 44 -9.18 -12.67 2.73
CA MET A 44 -7.99 -11.93 3.22
C MET A 44 -7.19 -11.28 2.09
N LEU A 45 -7.23 -11.90 0.89
CA LEU A 45 -6.61 -11.41 -0.32
C LEU A 45 -7.19 -10.07 -0.79
N ARG A 46 -8.51 -9.88 -0.71
CA ARG A 46 -9.19 -8.62 -1.08
C ARG A 46 -8.89 -7.51 -0.08
N SER A 47 -8.76 -7.82 1.21
CA SER A 47 -8.39 -6.85 2.25
C SER A 47 -6.98 -6.29 2.03
N HIS A 48 -6.00 -7.15 1.73
CA HIS A 48 -4.62 -6.73 1.46
C HIS A 48 -4.47 -6.00 0.12
N ALA A 49 -5.19 -6.45 -0.92
CA ALA A 49 -5.26 -5.74 -2.18
C ALA A 49 -5.85 -4.33 -2.01
N GLY A 50 -6.90 -4.19 -1.20
CA GLY A 50 -7.50 -2.89 -0.85
C GLY A 50 -6.51 -1.96 -0.14
N LEU A 51 -5.71 -2.48 0.80
CA LEU A 51 -4.64 -1.73 1.47
C LEU A 51 -3.53 -1.29 0.51
N ALA A 52 -3.09 -2.18 -0.38
CA ALA A 52 -2.10 -1.86 -1.41
C ALA A 52 -2.61 -0.74 -2.33
N VAL A 53 -3.87 -0.83 -2.77
CA VAL A 53 -4.51 0.20 -3.60
C VAL A 53 -4.66 1.52 -2.82
N GLY A 54 -5.06 1.48 -1.55
CA GLY A 54 -5.14 2.67 -0.70
C GLY A 54 -3.79 3.35 -0.54
N ALA A 55 -2.72 2.58 -0.32
CA ALA A 55 -1.36 3.09 -0.27
C ALA A 55 -0.93 3.71 -1.62
N LEU A 56 -1.29 3.09 -2.75
CA LEU A 56 -1.04 3.64 -4.09
C LEU A 56 -1.83 4.93 -4.35
N MET A 57 -3.06 5.06 -3.84
CA MET A 57 -3.83 6.31 -3.96
C MET A 57 -3.18 7.45 -3.18
N VAL A 58 -2.66 7.17 -1.99
CA VAL A 58 -1.90 8.16 -1.20
C VAL A 58 -0.58 8.51 -1.89
N ALA A 59 0.10 7.52 -2.48
CA ALA A 59 1.28 7.75 -3.30
C ALA A 59 0.96 8.65 -4.50
N ALA A 60 -0.11 8.34 -5.24
CA ALA A 60 -0.57 9.14 -6.37
C ALA A 60 -0.86 10.57 -5.93
N TRP A 61 -1.52 10.79 -4.79
CA TRP A 61 -1.75 12.12 -4.22
C TRP A 61 -0.45 12.86 -3.82
N GLY A 62 0.54 12.12 -3.31
CA GLY A 62 1.86 12.64 -2.93
C GLY A 62 2.69 13.10 -4.15
N PHE A 63 2.55 12.40 -5.26
CA PHE A 63 3.20 12.71 -6.55
C PHE A 63 2.31 13.50 -7.52
N TRP A 64 1.05 13.77 -7.17
CA TRP A 64 0.14 14.55 -8.00
C TRP A 64 0.64 15.99 -8.08
N GLU A 65 1.32 16.28 -9.19
CA GLU A 65 1.84 17.59 -9.53
C GLU A 65 0.69 18.58 -9.78
N LYS A 66 0.96 19.86 -9.52
CA LYS A 66 0.01 20.97 -9.57
C LYS A 66 -0.19 21.48 -11.00
#